data_AF-A0A814ZTI9-F1
#
_entry.id   AF-A0A814ZTI9-F1
#
_cell.length_a   1.000
_cell.length_b   1.000
_cell.length_c   1.000
_cell.angle_alpha   90.00
_cell.angle_beta   90.00
_cell.angle_gamma   90.00
#
_symmetry.space_group_name_H-M   'P 1'
#
loop_
_entity.id
_entity.type
_entity.pdbx_description
1 polymer ?
#
loop_
_entity_poly.entity_id
_entity_poly.type
_entity_poly.pdbx_seq_one_letter_code
_entity_poly.pdbx_strand_id
1 'polypeptide(L)' 'MRNERELRGRLHAFDQHLNMVLGEVEETITTIEIDEETFEQIYRPTKRQIPMLFVRGDGVILISPLAKQS' A
#
# COMPACT_ATOMS: atom_id res chain seq x y z
N MET A 1 -0.75 4.59 2.46
CA MET A 1 -2.22 4.86 2.51
C MET A 1 -2.65 4.86 3.95
N ARG A 2 -3.86 5.31 4.26
CA ARG A 2 -4.43 5.13 5.61
C ARG A 2 -4.39 3.63 5.99
N ASN A 3 -4.25 3.35 7.29
CA ASN A 3 -4.27 2.00 7.88
C ASN A 3 -3.06 1.11 7.51
N GLU A 4 -1.84 1.65 7.60
CA GLU A 4 -0.59 0.88 7.43
C GLU A 4 -0.54 0.06 6.13
N ARG A 5 -1.13 0.63 5.07
CA ARG A 5 -1.29 -0.02 3.77
C ARG A 5 -0.46 0.69 2.72
N GLU A 6 0.25 -0.08 1.92
CA GLU A 6 1.02 0.41 0.78
C GLU A 6 0.58 -0.29 -0.50
N LEU A 7 0.56 0.46 -1.60
CA LEU A 7 0.29 -0.06 -2.93
C LEU A 7 1.48 0.28 -3.82
N ARG A 8 2.01 -0.75 -4.48
CA ARG A 8 3.02 -0.61 -5.53
C ARG A 8 2.43 -1.15 -6.81
N GLY A 9 2.52 -0.40 -7.90
CA GLY A 9 1.99 -0.85 -9.19
C GLY A 9 2.20 0.19 -10.27
N ARG A 10 1.75 -0.14 -11.48
CA ARG A 10 1.81 0.77 -12.62
C ARG A 10 0.61 1.70 -12.60
N LEU A 11 0.85 3.01 -12.56
CA LEU A 11 -0.21 4.01 -12.66
C LEU A 11 -0.71 4.11 -14.11
N HIS A 12 -1.98 3.80 -14.34
CA HIS A 12 -2.61 3.89 -15.67
C HIS A 12 -3.37 5.21 -15.87
N ALA A 13 -4.10 5.67 -14.85
CA ALA A 13 -4.91 6.87 -14.90
C ALA A 13 -5.12 7.45 -13.49
N PHE A 14 -5.37 8.76 -13.41
CA PHE A 14 -5.76 9.45 -12.18
C PHE A 14 -6.61 10.69 -12.47
N ASP A 15 -7.26 11.24 -11.43
CA ASP A 15 -8.01 12.49 -11.49
C ASP A 15 -7.58 13.51 -10.41
N GLN A 16 -8.25 14.67 -10.38
CA GLN A 16 -7.99 15.76 -9.41
C GLN A 16 -8.26 15.38 -7.96
N HIS A 17 -9.08 14.36 -7.71
CA HIS A 17 -9.38 13.87 -6.37
C HIS A 17 -8.38 12.81 -5.91
N LEU A 18 -7.39 12.47 -6.76
CA LEU A 18 -6.44 11.37 -6.58
C LEU A 18 -7.10 9.99 -6.59
N ASN A 19 -8.25 9.84 -7.25
CA ASN A 19 -8.69 8.52 -7.65
C ASN A 19 -7.70 7.97 -8.68
N MET A 20 -7.38 6.68 -8.63
CA MET A 20 -6.37 6.07 -9.49
C MET A 20 -6.81 4.72 -10.04
N VAL A 21 -6.36 4.40 -11.24
CA VAL A 21 -6.37 3.05 -11.80
C VAL A 21 -4.92 2.55 -11.81
N LEU A 22 -4.66 1.49 -11.06
CA LEU A 22 -3.35 0.84 -10.96
C LEU A 22 -3.41 -0.55 -11.61
N GLY A 23 -2.37 -0.92 -12.35
CA GLY A 23 -2.16 -2.27 -12.88
C GLY A 23 -0.98 -2.96 -12.19
N GLU A 24 -0.97 -4.30 -12.21
CA GLU A 24 0.13 -5.12 -11.64
C GLU A 24 0.44 -4.71 -10.18
N VAL A 25 -0.60 -4.68 -9.35
CA VAL A 25 -0.52 -4.08 -8.01
C VAL A 25 -0.11 -5.10 -6.96
N GLU A 26 0.97 -4.79 -6.25
CA GLU A 26 1.32 -5.39 -4.98
C GLU A 26 0.78 -4.52 -3.84
N GLU A 27 -0.17 -5.07 -3.09
CA GLU A 27 -0.67 -4.52 -1.83
C GLU A 27 0.15 -5.10 -0.67
N THR A 28 0.65 -4.24 0.21
CA THR A 28 1.25 -4.62 1.50
C THR A 28 0.42 -4.03 2.63
N ILE A 29 0.02 -4.86 3.59
CA ILE A 29 -0.66 -4.45 4.83
C ILE A 29 0.23 -4.85 5.99
N THR A 30 0.62 -3.88 6.82
CA THR A 30 1.43 -4.15 8.02
C THR A 30 0.53 -4.19 9.24
N THR A 31 0.46 -5.33 9.91
CA THR A 31 -0.22 -5.48 11.21
C THR A 31 0.79 -5.45 12.34
N ILE A 32 0.40 -4.85 13.47
CA ILE A 32 1.20 -4.84 14.70
C ILE A 32 0.59 -5.88 15.63
N GLU A 33 1.36 -6.89 15.95
CA GLU A 33 1.06 -7.84 17.02
C GLU A 33 1.90 -7.48 18.24
N ILE A 34 1.33 -7.60 19.43
CA ILE A 34 2.06 -7.41 20.68
C ILE A 34 2.21 -8.79 21.30
N ASP A 35 3.45 -9.18 21.60
CA ASP A 35 3.73 -10.38 22.36
C ASP A 35 3.25 -10.18 23.81
N GLU A 36 2.38 -11.07 24.30
CA GLU A 36 1.75 -10.93 25.61
C GLU A 36 2.73 -11.18 26.77
N GLU A 37 3.83 -11.89 26.54
CA GLU A 37 4.82 -12.22 27.55
C GLU A 37 5.95 -11.20 27.61
N THR A 38 6.44 -10.75 26.45
CA THR A 38 7.59 -9.83 26.34
C THR A 38 7.20 -8.38 26.12
N PHE A 39 5.93 -8.09 25.79
CA PHE A 39 5.41 -6.78 25.38
C PHE A 39 6.11 -6.19 24.15
N GLU A 40 6.81 -7.01 23.37
CA GLU A 40 7.47 -6.58 22.14
C GLU A 40 6.46 -6.39 21.00
N GLN A 41 6.67 -5.36 20.17
CA GLN A 41 5.87 -5.12 18.98
C GLN A 41 6.45 -5.86 17.78
N ILE A 42 5.67 -6.79 17.23
CA ILE A 42 6.01 -7.58 16.05
C ILE A 42 5.24 -7.03 14.85
N TYR A 43 5.97 -6.50 13.87
CA TYR A 43 5.40 -6.02 12.62
C TYR A 43 5.30 -7.15 11.61
N ARG A 44 4.07 -7.48 11.18
CA ARG A 44 3.83 -8.52 10.17
C ARG A 44 3.32 -7.94 8.86
N PRO A 45 4.14 -7.93 7.78
CA PRO A 45 3.69 -7.54 6.46
C PRO A 45 2.98 -8.71 5.77
N THR A 46 1.73 -8.50 5.33
CA THR A 46 1.00 -9.42 4.44
C THR A 46 0.90 -8.81 3.05
N LYS A 47 1.21 -9.62 2.01
CA LYS A 47 1.21 -9.17 0.61
C LYS A 47 0.14 -9.82 -0.24
N ARG A 48 -0.44 -9.05 -1.16
CA ARG A 48 -1.43 -9.53 -2.15
C ARG A 48 -1.12 -8.96 -3.52
N GLN A 49 -1.27 -9.78 -4.55
CA GLN A 49 -1.13 -9.37 -5.95
C GLN A 49 -2.51 -9.18 -6.58
N ILE A 50 -2.72 -8.05 -7.25
CA ILE A 50 -3.99 -7.65 -7.85
C ILE A 50 -3.70 -7.17 -9.28
N PRO A 51 -4.22 -7.84 -10.33
CA PRO A 51 -3.93 -7.47 -11.71
C PRO A 51 -4.32 -6.02 -12.07
N MET A 52 -5.47 -5.57 -11.57
CA MET A 52 -5.97 -4.21 -11.78
C MET A 52 -6.79 -3.76 -10.56
N LEU A 53 -6.56 -2.54 -10.10
CA LEU A 53 -7.17 -1.97 -8.91
C LEU A 53 -7.60 -0.52 -9.15
N PHE A 54 -8.86 -0.22 -8.84
CA PHE A 54 -9.33 1.16 -8.68
C PHE A 54 -9.12 1.59 -7.22
N VAL A 55 -8.50 2.75 -7.02
CA VAL A 55 -8.21 3.33 -5.71
C VAL A 55 -8.96 4.64 -5.58
N ARG A 56 -9.69 4.82 -4.47
CA ARG A 56 -10.34 6.10 -4.13
C ARG A 56 -9.34 7.04 -3.46
N GLY A 57 -9.34 8.30 -3.88
CA GLY A 57 -8.35 9.30 -3.47
C GLY A 57 -8.35 9.71 -1.99
N ASP A 58 -9.49 9.64 -1.30
CA ASP A 58 -9.62 10.03 0.12
C ASP A 58 -8.67 9.27 1.08
N GLY A 59 -8.23 8.08 0.68
CA GLY A 59 -7.30 7.22 1.44
C GLY A 59 -5.82 7.40 1.08
N VAL A 60 -5.52 8.20 0.06
CA VAL A 60 -4.15 8.47 -0.40
C VAL A 60 -3.51 9.53 0.51
N ILE A 61 -2.29 9.26 0.97
CA ILE A 61 -1.54 10.17 1.86
C ILE A 61 -0.33 10.73 1.13
N LEU A 62 0.42 9.86 0.43
CA LEU A 62 1.63 10.21 -0.30
C LEU A 62 1.72 9.33 -1.55
N ILE A 63 2.26 9.90 -2.63
CA ILE A 63 2.62 9.19 -3.85
C ILE A 63 4.11 9.44 -4.08
N SER A 64 4.86 8.38 -4.39
CA SER A 64 6.27 8.48 -4.76
C SER A 64 6.63 7.47 -5.84
N PRO A 65 7.59 7.79 -6.73
CA PRO A 65 8.12 6.81 -7.66
C PRO A 65 8.87 5.71 -6.90
N LEU A 66 8.89 4.49 -7.46
CA LEU A 66 9.80 3.46 -6.98
C LEU A 66 11.24 3.92 -7.23
N ALA A 67 12.11 3.80 -6.23
CA ALA A 67 13.53 4.02 -6.42
C ALA A 67 14.00 3.08 -7.55
N LYS A 68 14.62 3.64 -8.60
CA LYS A 68 15.30 2.83 -9.61
C LYS A 68 16.36 2.01 -8.87
N GLN A 69 16.24 0.69 -8.92
CA GLN A 69 17.39 -0.16 -8.62
C GLN A 69 18.38 0.10 -9.77
N SER A 70 19.42 0.88 -9.47
CA SER A 70 20.55 1.17 -10.37
C SER A 70 21.44 -0.04 -10.55
#